data_AF-A0A645IPC0-F1
#
_entry.id   AF-A0A645IPC0-F1
#
_cell.length_a   1.000
_cell.length_b   1.000
_cell.length_c   1.000
_cell.angle_alpha   90.00
_cell.angle_beta   90.00
_cell.angle_gamma   90.00
#
_symmetry.space_group_name_H-M   'P 1'
#
loop_
_entity.id
_entity.type
_entity.pdbx_description
1 polymer ?
#
loop_
_entity_poly.entity_id
_entity_poly.type
_entity_poly.pdbx_seq_one_letter_code
_entity_poly.pdbx_strand_id
1 'polypeptide(L)'
;MGNLEKVMIAGQFGAHVSADSLVGTGILPKEVKEKIVYVGNSSKTGAYMALMSKDAKGHMELLAKNMDYMELGASEGYERLFSKCLKFPTN
;
A
#
# COMPACT_ATOMS: atom_id res chain seq x y z
N MET A 1 -3.09 -4.28 14.81
CA MET A 1 -4.09 -3.47 14.08
C MET A 1 -4.67 -2.27 14.85
N GLY A 2 -4.56 -2.19 16.18
CA GLY A 2 -5.29 -1.16 16.97
C GLY A 2 -5.06 0.29 16.54
N ASN A 3 -3.85 0.62 16.06
CA ASN A 3 -3.50 1.98 15.64
C ASN A 3 -3.57 2.19 14.11
N LEU A 4 -3.98 1.19 13.33
CA LEU A 4 -4.10 1.32 11.87
C LEU A 4 -5.49 1.85 11.53
N GLU A 5 -5.58 3.08 11.03
CA GLU A 5 -6.87 3.73 10.73
C GLU A 5 -7.36 3.48 9.31
N LYS A 6 -6.44 3.45 8.33
CA LYS A 6 -6.77 3.40 6.90
C LYS A 6 -5.72 2.63 6.12
N VAL A 7 -6.16 1.92 5.09
CA VAL A 7 -5.32 1.22 4.11
C VAL A 7 -5.59 1.81 2.73
N MET A 8 -4.64 2.58 2.21
CA MET A 8 -4.78 3.27 0.92
C MET A 8 -4.22 2.39 -0.20
N ILE A 9 -5.08 1.96 -1.13
CA ILE A 9 -4.70 1.15 -2.29
C ILE A 9 -4.54 2.06 -3.50
N ALA A 10 -3.29 2.15 -3.97
CA ALA A 10 -2.92 2.85 -5.18
C ALA A 10 -2.61 1.88 -6.32
N GLY A 11 -2.63 2.39 -7.55
CA GLY A 11 -2.35 1.63 -8.76
C GLY A 11 -3.59 1.40 -9.62
N GLN A 12 -3.36 1.06 -10.88
CA GLN A 12 -4.41 0.94 -11.89
C GLN A 12 -5.36 -0.24 -11.63
N PHE A 13 -4.91 -1.23 -10.87
CA PHE A 13 -5.75 -2.34 -10.41
C PHE A 13 -6.69 -1.96 -9.27
N GLY A 14 -6.40 -0.89 -8.52
CA GLY A 14 -7.15 -0.53 -7.31
C GLY A 14 -8.65 -0.29 -7.57
N ALA A 15 -9.03 0.31 -8.69
CA ALA A 15 -10.46 0.54 -8.97
C ALA A 15 -11.24 -0.71 -9.39
N HIS A 16 -10.56 -1.81 -9.75
CA HIS A 16 -11.19 -3.01 -10.31
C HIS A 16 -11.13 -4.23 -9.38
N VAL A 17 -10.40 -4.16 -8.28
CA VAL A 17 -10.27 -5.27 -7.33
C VAL A 17 -11.05 -4.95 -6.05
N SER A 18 -12.10 -5.71 -5.78
CA SER A 18 -12.94 -5.53 -4.59
C SER A 18 -12.17 -5.79 -3.30
N ALA A 19 -12.56 -5.10 -2.21
CA ALA A 19 -11.99 -5.32 -0.89
C ALA A 19 -12.14 -6.79 -0.45
N ASP A 20 -13.29 -7.40 -0.77
CA ASP A 20 -13.56 -8.83 -0.55
C ASP A 20 -12.58 -9.74 -1.26
N SER A 21 -12.23 -9.44 -2.51
CA SER A 21 -11.23 -10.21 -3.25
C SER A 21 -9.85 -10.08 -2.61
N LEU A 22 -9.43 -8.87 -2.20
CA LEU A 22 -8.12 -8.64 -1.58
C LEU A 22 -7.96 -9.41 -0.27
N VAL A 23 -8.98 -9.39 0.59
CA VAL A 23 -8.92 -10.09 1.88
C VAL A 23 -9.21 -11.58 1.76
N GLY A 24 -10.08 -11.97 0.83
CA GLY A 24 -10.42 -13.37 0.56
C GLY A 24 -9.25 -14.16 -0.03
N THR A 25 -8.42 -13.52 -0.85
CA THR A 25 -7.21 -14.14 -1.42
C THR A 25 -6.00 -14.13 -0.48
N GLY A 26 -6.09 -13.42 0.65
CA GLY A 26 -4.96 -13.29 1.59
C GLY A 26 -3.89 -12.28 1.18
N ILE A 27 -4.11 -11.48 0.14
CA ILE A 27 -3.24 -10.35 -0.22
C ILE A 27 -3.22 -9.33 0.92
N LEU A 28 -4.38 -9.09 1.53
CA LEU A 28 -4.53 -8.27 2.72
C LEU A 28 -5.17 -9.07 3.87
N PRO A 29 -4.88 -8.75 5.14
CA PRO A 29 -5.56 -9.35 6.28
C PRO A 29 -7.07 -9.05 6.29
N LYS A 30 -7.90 -9.98 6.78
CA LYS A 30 -9.36 -9.81 6.84
C LYS A 30 -9.79 -8.60 7.70
N GLU A 31 -9.03 -8.30 8.75
CA GLU A 31 -9.35 -7.27 9.74
C GLU A 31 -9.15 -5.84 9.21
N VAL A 32 -8.55 -5.67 8.02
CA VAL A 32 -8.41 -4.35 7.39
C VAL A 32 -9.48 -4.06 6.35
N LYS A 33 -10.39 -4.99 6.06
CA LYS A 33 -11.39 -4.85 4.98
C LYS A 33 -12.11 -3.49 5.00
N GLU A 34 -12.68 -3.13 6.15
CA GLU A 34 -13.45 -1.89 6.33
C GLU A 34 -12.59 -0.63 6.39
N LYS A 35 -11.26 -0.77 6.36
CA LYS A 35 -10.28 0.33 6.38
C LYS A 35 -9.73 0.64 4.99
N ILE A 36 -10.09 -0.15 3.97
CA ILE A 36 -9.58 -0.02 2.61
C ILE A 36 -10.20 1.20 1.92
N VAL A 37 -9.36 2.04 1.34
CA VAL A 37 -9.76 3.12 0.43
C VAL A 37 -8.93 3.10 -0.83
N TYR A 38 -9.52 3.42 -1.96
CA TYR A 38 -8.85 3.40 -3.26
C TYR A 38 -8.50 4.82 -3.70
N VAL A 39 -7.25 5.03 -4.09
CA VAL A 39 -6.73 6.35 -4.51
C VAL A 39 -6.34 6.42 -5.98
N GLY A 40 -6.58 5.33 -6.72
CA GLY A 40 -6.28 5.24 -8.14
C GLY A 40 -4.79 5.39 -8.45
N ASN A 41 -4.47 6.01 -9.58
CA ASN A 41 -3.08 6.26 -9.98
C ASN A 41 -2.52 7.49 -9.25
N SER A 42 -2.07 7.27 -8.01
CA SER A 42 -1.47 8.31 -7.18
C SER A 42 -0.16 8.85 -7.76
N SER A 43 0.61 8.04 -8.49
CA SER A 43 1.84 8.49 -9.18
C SER A 43 1.53 9.54 -10.25
N LYS A 44 0.54 9.28 -11.13
CA LYS A 44 0.10 10.25 -12.15
C LYS A 44 -0.43 11.53 -11.51
N THR A 45 -1.26 11.39 -10.48
CA THR A 45 -1.86 12.54 -9.79
C THR A 45 -0.78 13.38 -9.10
N GLY A 46 0.16 12.74 -8.41
CA GLY A 46 1.30 13.39 -7.77
C GLY A 46 2.20 14.11 -8.77
N ALA A 47 2.49 13.49 -9.92
CA ALA A 47 3.26 14.14 -10.99
C ALA A 47 2.56 15.40 -11.53
N TYR A 48 1.24 15.35 -11.74
CA TYR A 48 0.46 16.51 -12.14
C TYR A 48 0.51 17.62 -11.08
N MET A 49 0.33 17.27 -9.80
CA MET A 49 0.42 18.24 -8.69
C MET A 49 1.79 18.91 -8.62
N ALA A 50 2.88 18.13 -8.77
CA ALA A 50 4.24 18.66 -8.76
C ALA A 50 4.55 19.55 -9.98
N LEU A 51 3.93 19.24 -11.13
CA LEU A 51 4.04 20.07 -12.34
C LEU A 51 3.31 21.41 -12.17
N MET A 52 2.12 21.39 -11.56
CA MET A 52 1.25 22.56 -11.44
C MET A 52 1.57 23.47 -10.24
N SER A 53 2.28 22.96 -9.22
CA SER A 53 2.57 23.71 -7.99
C SER A 53 3.98 23.45 -7.46
N LYS A 54 4.78 24.51 -7.37
CA LYS A 54 6.11 24.49 -6.76
C LYS A 54 6.05 24.14 -5.27
N ASP A 55 5.03 24.59 -4.56
CA ASP A 55 4.85 24.31 -3.13
C ASP A 55 4.52 22.83 -2.91
N ALA A 56 3.61 22.27 -3.72
CA ALA A 56 3.29 20.84 -3.68
C ALA A 56 4.52 19.98 -3.97
N LYS A 57 5.32 20.36 -4.97
CA LYS A 57 6.59 19.71 -5.26
C LYS A 57 7.56 19.78 -4.09
N GLY A 58 7.74 20.96 -3.49
CA GLY A 58 8.61 21.15 -2.33
C GLY A 58 8.20 20.30 -1.12
N HIS A 59 6.89 20.19 -0.85
CA HIS A 59 6.37 19.30 0.19
C HIS A 59 6.66 17.82 -0.12
N MET A 60 6.52 17.38 -1.37
CA MET A 60 6.86 16.00 -1.77
C MET A 60 8.35 15.71 -1.59
N GLU A 61 9.22 16.65 -1.94
CA GLU A 61 10.68 16.52 -1.76
C GLU A 61 11.05 16.45 -0.28
N LEU A 62 10.40 17.24 0.58
CA LEU A 62 10.60 17.16 2.03
C LEU A 62 10.09 15.83 2.60
N LEU A 63 8.91 15.38 2.16
CA LEU A 63 8.35 14.10 2.58
C LEU A 63 9.29 12.94 2.22
N ALA A 64 9.81 12.93 0.99
CA ALA A 64 10.74 11.90 0.52
C ALA A 64 12.01 11.81 1.38
N LYS A 65 12.52 12.92 1.92
CA LYS A 65 13.66 12.94 2.84
C LYS A 65 13.36 12.32 4.20
N ASN A 66 12.10 12.25 4.58
CA ASN A 66 11.63 11.69 5.86
C ASN A 66 11.13 10.24 5.73
N MET A 67 11.29 9.61 4.56
CA MET A 67 10.91 8.21 4.36
C MET A 67 12.12 7.31 4.57
N ASP A 68 11.99 6.37 5.51
CA ASP A 68 13.00 5.34 5.74
C ASP A 68 12.77 4.13 4.84
N TYR A 69 13.85 3.60 4.29
CA TYR A 69 13.84 2.35 3.52
C TYR A 69 14.09 1.15 4.43
N MET A 70 13.30 0.09 4.26
CA MET A 70 13.49 -1.18 4.95
C MET A 70 13.71 -2.31 3.94
N GLU A 71 14.88 -2.95 4.02
CA GLU A 71 15.24 -4.07 3.14
C GLU A 71 14.59 -5.37 3.63
N LEU A 72 13.43 -5.70 3.05
CA LEU A 72 12.66 -6.88 3.44
C LEU A 72 13.40 -8.18 3.14
N GLY A 73 14.14 -8.28 2.03
CA GLY A 73 14.83 -9.53 1.65
C GLY A 73 15.93 -9.94 2.62
N ALA A 74 16.56 -8.97 3.28
CA ALA A 74 17.58 -9.18 4.30
C ALA A 74 17.01 -9.24 5.73
N SER A 75 15.69 -9.02 5.89
CA SER A 75 15.05 -9.02 7.21
C SER A 75 14.86 -10.44 7.74
N GLU A 76 15.17 -10.64 9.02
CA GLU A 76 15.03 -11.93 9.68
C GLU A 76 13.59 -12.47 9.55
N GLY A 77 13.46 -13.71 9.08
CA GLY A 77 12.18 -14.39 8.95
C GLY A 77 11.34 -14.03 7.72
N TYR A 78 11.79 -13.11 6.86
CA TYR A 78 11.06 -12.72 5.64
C TYR A 78 10.80 -13.92 4.70
N GLU A 79 11.82 -14.71 4.35
CA GLU A 79 11.66 -15.86 3.45
C GLU A 79 10.65 -16.90 3.98
N ARG A 80 10.70 -17.14 5.30
CA ARG A 80 9.76 -18.05 5.98
C ARG A 80 8.34 -17.48 5.94
N LEU A 81 8.16 -16.18 6.16
CA LEU A 81 6.87 -15.52 6.09
C LEU A 81 6.32 -15.52 4.66
N PHE A 82 7.15 -15.14 3.69
CA PHE A 82 6.81 -15.17 2.27
C PHE A 82 6.34 -16.56 1.83
N SER A 83 7.12 -17.60 2.16
CA SER A 83 6.77 -19.00 1.86
C SER A 83 5.44 -19.44 2.47
N LYS A 84 5.09 -18.91 3.65
CA LYS A 84 3.76 -19.16 4.26
C LYS A 84 2.65 -18.45 3.49
N CYS A 85 2.89 -17.21 3.06
CA CYS A 85 1.91 -16.39 2.32
C CYS A 85 1.71 -16.83 0.86
N LEU A 86 2.51 -17.75 0.32
CA LEU A 86 2.26 -18.38 -0.99
C LEU A 86 1.02 -19.28 -1.00
N LYS A 87 0.55 -19.72 0.18
CA LYS A 87 -0.66 -20.52 0.31
C LYS A 87 -1.87 -19.62 0.43
N PHE A 88 -2.94 -19.92 -0.31
CA PHE A 88 -4.22 -19.25 -0.09
C PHE A 88 -4.72 -19.55 1.34
N PRO A 89 -5.37 -18.58 2.00
CA PRO A 89 -6.00 -18.81 3.29
C PRO A 89 -7.00 -19.96 3.18
N THR A 90 -6.79 -21.03 3.94
CA THR A 90 -7.82 -22.07 4.12
C THR A 90 -8.88 -21.50 5.06
N ASN A 91 -10.15 -21.56 4.64
CA ASN A 91 -11.29 -21.20 5.48
C ASN A 91 -11.36 -22.07 6.74
#